data_AF-A0A838H8K3-F1
#
_entry.id   AF-A0A838H8K3-F1
#
_cell.length_a   1.000
_cell.length_b   1.000
_cell.length_c   1.000
_cell.angle_alpha   90.00
_cell.angle_beta   90.00
_cell.angle_gamma   90.00
#
_symmetry.space_group_name_H-M   'P 1'
#
loop_
_entity.id
_entity.type
_entity.pdbx_description
1 polymer ?
#
loop_
_entity_poly.entity_id
_entity_poly.type
_entity_poly.pdbx_seq_one_letter_code
_entity_poly.pdbx_strand_id
1 'polypeptide(L)'
;MLSQPAGQPSCPVPGRASRGVRVSAALDLLLVAEATAREAGLLLVEGQRGPVTVAETKSSPTDVVTAVDLASEELIRARILADRPDDGFVGEEGDDLPSSSGVTWIADPIDGTVNYLYGIAQFAVSIAASFDGTVVAGVVHNPMSGETFTAALGEGARLDGRAISVGSCADVSAALVGTGFGYRADVRAQQAIETSRLLPTVRDVRRIGSAALDLCFVACGRFDAYVERGLKAWDLAAGRLIVTEAGGRVEGLRGAEAGELIVTAASADLYDAFHERLLAAGFGDWPLPEWPTPG
;
A
#
# COMPACT_ATOMS: atom_id res chain seq x y z
N MET A 1 -45.99 -19.13 32.20
CA MET A 1 -45.33 -17.81 32.04
C MET A 1 -43.93 -18.05 31.52
N LEU A 2 -43.78 -18.03 30.19
CA LEU A 2 -42.49 -18.18 29.51
C LEU A 2 -42.03 -16.77 29.13
N SER A 3 -40.95 -16.30 29.74
CA SER A 3 -40.32 -15.00 29.40
C SER A 3 -39.54 -15.12 28.10
N GLN A 4 -39.81 -14.23 27.16
CA GLN A 4 -39.00 -14.02 25.96
C GLN A 4 -37.68 -13.31 26.32
N PRO A 5 -36.54 -13.57 25.64
CA PRO A 5 -35.36 -12.74 25.78
C PRO A 5 -35.48 -11.49 24.90
N ALA A 6 -34.95 -10.38 25.43
CA ALA A 6 -34.93 -9.06 24.82
C ALA A 6 -34.23 -9.06 23.45
N GLY A 7 -34.80 -8.32 22.49
CA GLY A 7 -34.23 -8.10 21.16
C GLY A 7 -32.89 -7.38 21.23
N GLN A 8 -31.93 -7.86 20.44
CA GLN A 8 -30.64 -7.20 20.22
C GLN A 8 -30.84 -5.87 19.47
N PRO A 9 -30.06 -4.82 19.78
CA PRO A 9 -30.08 -3.59 19.01
C PRO A 9 -29.46 -3.85 17.63
N SER A 10 -30.22 -3.58 16.57
CA SER A 10 -29.76 -3.63 15.18
C SER A 10 -28.69 -2.57 14.92
N CYS A 11 -27.60 -2.97 14.27
CA CYS A 11 -26.57 -2.08 13.75
C CYS A 11 -27.20 -1.04 12.79
N PRO A 12 -26.93 0.28 12.93
CA PRO A 12 -27.44 1.26 11.99
C PRO A 12 -26.73 1.11 10.64
N VAL A 13 -27.51 1.02 9.56
CA VAL A 13 -27.02 1.06 8.18
C VAL A 13 -26.39 2.45 7.94
N PRO A 14 -25.17 2.55 7.36
CA PRO A 14 -24.52 3.85 7.16
C PRO A 14 -25.38 4.78 6.32
N GLY A 15 -25.57 5.99 6.82
CA GLY A 15 -26.33 7.05 6.16
C GLY A 15 -25.76 7.41 4.80
N ARG A 16 -26.65 7.58 3.84
CA ARG A 16 -26.38 7.91 2.44
C ARG A 16 -25.94 9.36 2.28
N ALA A 17 -24.79 9.74 2.87
CA ALA A 17 -24.14 11.01 2.52
C ALA A 17 -23.97 11.06 0.99
N SER A 18 -24.51 12.10 0.36
CA SER A 18 -24.62 12.19 -1.10
C SER A 18 -23.25 11.99 -1.76
N ARG A 19 -23.18 11.12 -2.77
CA ARG A 19 -21.94 10.70 -3.45
C ARG A 19 -21.04 11.88 -3.85
N GLY A 20 -21.62 13.03 -4.21
CA GLY A 20 -20.89 14.26 -4.56
C GLY A 20 -20.13 14.94 -3.42
N VAL A 21 -20.62 14.86 -2.17
CA VAL A 21 -19.91 15.41 -0.99
C VAL A 21 -18.69 14.57 -0.61
N ARG A 22 -18.78 13.24 -0.79
CA ARG A 22 -17.61 12.35 -0.57
C ARG A 22 -16.51 12.57 -1.60
N VAL A 23 -16.89 12.84 -2.85
CA VAL A 23 -15.94 13.13 -3.94
C VAL A 23 -15.18 14.43 -3.72
N SER A 24 -15.87 15.53 -3.34
CA SER A 24 -15.16 16.79 -3.07
C SER A 24 -14.21 16.66 -1.88
N ALA A 25 -14.64 15.97 -0.82
CA ALA A 25 -13.80 15.69 0.34
C ALA A 25 -12.57 14.83 -0.03
N ALA A 26 -12.71 13.84 -0.91
CA ALA A 26 -11.60 13.02 -1.36
C ALA A 26 -10.53 13.83 -2.12
N LEU A 27 -10.95 14.77 -2.98
CA LEU A 27 -10.03 15.64 -3.71
C LEU A 27 -9.31 16.63 -2.78
N ASP A 28 -10.01 17.21 -1.79
CA ASP A 28 -9.39 18.11 -0.81
C ASP A 28 -8.34 17.37 0.03
N LEU A 29 -8.64 16.13 0.46
CA LEU A 29 -7.68 15.27 1.17
C LEU A 29 -6.48 14.92 0.29
N LEU A 30 -6.71 14.64 -1.00
CA LEU A 30 -5.63 14.33 -1.93
C LEU A 30 -4.65 15.49 -2.10
N LEU A 31 -5.14 16.74 -2.15
CA LEU A 31 -4.28 17.93 -2.23
C LEU A 31 -3.36 18.06 -1.01
N VAL A 32 -3.89 17.81 0.19
CA VAL A 32 -3.10 17.80 1.43
C VAL A 32 -2.06 16.67 1.40
N ALA A 33 -2.48 15.47 1.00
CA ALA A 33 -1.59 14.31 0.88
C ALA A 33 -0.43 14.59 -0.08
N GLU A 34 -0.73 15.07 -1.30
CA GLU A 34 0.28 15.31 -2.34
C GLU A 34 1.28 16.38 -1.92
N ALA A 35 0.81 17.51 -1.38
CA ALA A 35 1.70 18.57 -0.91
C ALA A 35 2.64 18.05 0.19
N THR A 36 2.10 17.28 1.13
CA THR A 36 2.85 16.72 2.26
C THR A 36 3.87 15.67 1.79
N ALA A 37 3.49 14.77 0.89
CA ALA A 37 4.40 13.75 0.36
C ALA A 37 5.57 14.37 -0.42
N ARG A 38 5.32 15.44 -1.19
CA ARG A 38 6.38 16.19 -1.90
C ARG A 38 7.33 16.87 -0.93
N GLU A 39 6.82 17.49 0.13
CA GLU A 39 7.63 18.15 1.16
C GLU A 39 8.51 17.12 1.92
N ALA A 40 7.92 16.01 2.35
CA ALA A 40 8.65 14.90 2.96
C ALA A 40 9.71 14.33 2.01
N GLY A 41 9.39 14.16 0.73
CA GLY A 41 10.33 13.71 -0.29
C GLY A 41 11.57 14.59 -0.44
N LEU A 42 11.43 15.92 -0.30
CA LEU A 42 12.57 16.84 -0.30
C LEU A 42 13.47 16.63 0.92
N LEU A 43 12.88 16.36 2.10
CA LEU A 43 13.63 16.00 3.30
C LEU A 43 14.43 14.70 3.11
N LEU A 44 13.85 13.69 2.45
CA LEU A 44 14.55 12.45 2.13
C LEU A 44 15.75 12.68 1.19
N VAL A 45 15.57 13.49 0.15
CA VAL A 45 16.66 13.82 -0.79
C VAL A 45 17.81 14.55 -0.09
N GLU A 46 17.49 15.48 0.81
CA GLU A 46 18.52 16.16 1.61
C GLU A 46 19.20 15.18 2.57
N GLY A 47 18.44 14.28 3.19
CA GLY A 47 18.95 13.24 4.08
C GLY A 47 19.97 12.30 3.43
N GLN A 48 19.88 12.05 2.12
CA GLN A 48 20.86 11.24 1.37
C GLN A 48 22.17 11.97 1.07
N ARG A 49 22.26 13.29 1.25
CA ARG A 49 23.50 14.05 0.98
C ARG A 49 24.57 13.83 2.06
N GLY A 50 24.16 13.41 3.26
CA GLY A 50 25.03 13.04 4.37
C GLY A 50 25.20 11.53 4.53
N PRO A 51 26.02 11.08 5.50
CA PRO A 51 26.06 9.67 5.87
C PRO A 51 24.71 9.24 6.44
N VAL A 52 24.06 8.27 5.79
CA VAL A 52 22.84 7.66 6.29
C VAL A 52 23.20 6.71 7.43
N THR A 53 22.77 7.04 8.64
CA THR A 53 23.00 6.22 9.83
C THR A 53 21.74 5.44 10.19
N VAL A 54 21.89 4.14 10.41
CA VAL A 54 20.85 3.32 11.05
C VAL A 54 20.65 3.85 12.46
N ALA A 55 19.43 4.30 12.77
CA ALA A 55 19.05 4.74 14.10
C ALA A 55 18.71 3.52 14.97
N GLU A 56 17.86 2.63 14.45
CA GLU A 56 17.39 1.44 15.15
C GLU A 56 17.14 0.27 14.18
N THR A 57 16.99 -0.94 14.73
CA THR A 57 16.46 -2.12 14.01
C THR A 57 15.22 -2.60 14.73
N LYS A 58 14.11 -2.77 14.00
CA LYS A 58 12.80 -3.16 14.55
C LYS A 58 12.71 -4.66 14.80
N SER A 59 12.06 -5.40 13.89
CA SER A 59 11.70 -6.81 14.09
C SER A 59 12.83 -7.79 13.75
N SER A 60 13.84 -7.33 12.99
CA SER A 60 14.97 -8.14 12.56
C SER A 60 16.18 -7.26 12.20
N PRO A 61 17.41 -7.82 12.08
CA PRO A 61 18.58 -7.06 11.62
C PRO A 61 18.45 -6.50 10.19
N THR A 62 17.47 -6.98 9.41
CA THR A 62 17.18 -6.49 8.06
C THR A 62 16.07 -5.46 8.00
N ASP A 63 15.41 -5.21 9.14
CA ASP A 63 14.31 -4.26 9.32
C ASP A 63 14.87 -3.02 10.04
N VAL A 64 15.38 -2.09 9.24
CA VAL A 64 16.18 -0.94 9.67
C VAL A 64 15.34 0.32 9.64
N VAL A 65 15.55 1.20 10.61
CA VAL A 65 14.99 2.55 10.67
C VAL A 65 16.15 3.53 10.72
N THR A 66 16.11 4.57 9.90
CA THR A 66 17.10 5.65 9.93
C THR A 66 16.54 6.85 10.69
N ALA A 67 17.42 7.77 11.11
CA ALA A 67 16.97 9.02 11.70
C ALA A 67 16.11 9.87 10.74
N VAL A 68 16.21 9.60 9.44
CA VAL A 68 15.44 10.28 8.40
C VAL A 68 13.99 9.76 8.34
N ASP A 69 13.75 8.47 8.60
CA ASP A 69 12.40 7.90 8.70
C ASP A 69 11.60 8.62 9.80
N LEU A 70 12.19 8.75 11.00
CA LEU A 70 11.57 9.45 12.14
C LEU A 70 11.28 10.93 11.84
N ALA A 71 12.25 11.64 11.24
CA ALA A 71 12.09 13.04 10.88
C ALA A 71 11.04 13.25 9.77
N SER A 72 10.96 12.31 8.82
CA SER A 72 9.95 12.32 7.75
C SER A 72 8.55 12.08 8.32
N GLU A 73 8.35 11.11 9.22
CA GLU A 73 7.05 10.90 9.85
C GLU A 73 6.63 12.10 10.70
N GLU A 74 7.54 12.67 11.49
CA GLU A 74 7.24 13.88 12.28
C GLU A 74 6.78 15.03 11.38
N LEU A 75 7.47 15.26 10.26
CA LEU A 75 7.10 16.27 9.27
C LEU A 75 5.70 16.00 8.70
N ILE A 76 5.46 14.78 8.23
CA ILE A 76 4.17 14.39 7.63
C ILE A 76 3.04 14.61 8.64
N ARG A 77 3.20 14.11 9.87
CA ARG A 77 2.24 14.23 10.96
C ARG A 77 1.98 15.69 11.31
N ALA A 78 3.04 16.48 11.54
CA ALA A 78 2.92 17.89 11.90
C ALA A 78 2.24 18.71 10.79
N ARG A 79 2.59 18.46 9.52
CA ARG A 79 2.03 19.18 8.38
C ARG A 79 0.53 18.93 8.22
N ILE A 80 0.11 17.68 8.35
CA ILE A 80 -1.30 17.28 8.25
C ILE A 80 -2.10 17.85 9.42
N LEU A 81 -1.64 17.63 10.65
CA LEU A 81 -2.41 18.00 11.86
C LEU A 81 -2.45 19.52 12.10
N ALA A 82 -1.53 20.30 11.50
CA ALA A 82 -1.62 21.75 11.51
C ALA A 82 -2.89 22.28 10.83
N ASP A 83 -3.28 21.67 9.71
CA ASP A 83 -4.47 22.06 8.95
C ASP A 83 -5.70 21.21 9.34
N ARG A 84 -5.49 20.03 9.94
CA ARG A 84 -6.52 19.02 10.21
C ARG A 84 -6.39 18.41 11.62
N PRO A 85 -6.54 19.21 12.69
CA PRO A 85 -6.25 18.79 14.07
C PRO A 85 -7.21 17.73 14.63
N ASP A 86 -8.38 17.53 14.01
CA ASP A 86 -9.40 16.57 14.43
C ASP A 86 -9.26 15.20 13.72
N ASP A 87 -8.36 15.08 12.75
CA ASP A 87 -8.10 13.83 12.04
C ASP A 87 -7.19 12.89 12.85
N GLY A 88 -7.33 11.59 12.62
CA GLY A 88 -6.45 10.56 13.18
C GLY A 88 -5.20 10.33 12.33
N PHE A 89 -4.23 9.61 12.85
CA PHE A 89 -2.98 9.30 12.17
C PHE A 89 -2.47 7.90 12.55
N VAL A 90 -2.06 7.11 11.58
CA VAL A 90 -1.42 5.80 11.72
C VAL A 90 -0.13 5.86 10.90
N GLY A 91 1.01 5.80 11.59
CA GLY A 91 2.34 5.85 10.97
C GLY A 91 3.06 4.52 11.13
N GLU A 92 4.14 4.36 10.38
CA GLU A 92 5.02 3.20 10.53
C GLU A 92 5.86 3.25 11.82
N GLU A 93 6.31 4.44 12.23
CA GLU A 93 7.33 4.63 13.25
C GLU A 93 6.78 5.12 14.60
N GLY A 94 5.68 5.86 14.57
CA GLY A 94 5.10 6.51 15.75
C GLY A 94 3.80 5.89 16.26
N ASP A 95 3.30 6.45 17.37
CA ASP A 95 2.02 6.03 17.96
C ASP A 95 0.83 6.47 17.11
N ASP A 96 -0.20 5.63 17.12
CA ASP A 96 -1.50 5.91 16.52
C ASP A 96 -2.22 7.06 17.25
N LEU A 97 -2.78 7.98 16.46
CA LEU A 97 -3.66 9.04 16.93
C LEU A 97 -5.11 8.71 16.51
N PRO A 98 -6.05 8.57 17.45
CA PRO A 98 -7.44 8.32 17.12
C PRO A 98 -8.09 9.55 16.45
N SER A 99 -8.96 9.30 15.48
CA SER A 99 -9.73 10.34 14.77
C SER A 99 -10.98 10.76 15.56
N SER A 100 -11.29 12.06 15.52
CA SER A 100 -12.59 12.61 15.96
C SER A 100 -13.43 13.13 14.78
N SER A 101 -12.83 13.34 13.61
CA SER A 101 -13.48 13.79 12.37
C SER A 101 -14.02 12.66 11.49
N GLY A 102 -13.60 11.41 11.74
CA GLY A 102 -13.83 10.25 10.89
C GLY A 102 -12.76 10.05 9.81
N VAL A 103 -11.85 11.01 9.62
CA VAL A 103 -10.69 10.88 8.74
C VAL A 103 -9.48 10.35 9.52
N THR A 104 -8.80 9.34 9.00
CA THR A 104 -7.52 8.83 9.49
C THR A 104 -6.49 8.83 8.37
N TRP A 105 -5.35 9.47 8.60
CA TRP A 105 -4.19 9.45 7.73
C TRP A 105 -3.35 8.19 7.98
N ILE A 106 -2.90 7.54 6.92
CA ILE A 106 -2.08 6.34 6.98
C ILE A 106 -0.82 6.65 6.18
N ALA A 107 0.35 6.64 6.80
CA ALA A 107 1.58 7.09 6.15
C ALA A 107 2.76 6.13 6.36
N ASP A 108 3.47 5.88 5.27
CA ASP A 108 4.82 5.32 5.28
C ASP A 108 5.78 6.47 4.91
N PRO A 109 6.65 6.90 5.85
CA PRO A 109 7.58 7.99 5.61
C PRO A 109 8.68 7.65 4.60
N ILE A 110 9.07 6.37 4.45
CA ILE A 110 10.07 5.87 3.51
C ILE A 110 9.78 4.39 3.15
N ASP A 111 8.88 4.15 2.19
CA ASP A 111 8.70 2.81 1.63
C ASP A 111 9.96 2.43 0.84
N GLY A 112 10.68 1.43 1.33
CA GLY A 112 11.98 1.03 0.81
C GLY A 112 13.16 1.59 1.59
N THR A 113 13.09 1.66 2.93
CA THR A 113 14.20 2.11 3.82
C THR A 113 15.52 1.41 3.53
N VAL A 114 15.51 0.11 3.14
CA VAL A 114 16.73 -0.58 2.71
C VAL A 114 17.30 0.05 1.45
N ASN A 115 16.49 0.33 0.43
CA ASN A 115 16.97 1.03 -0.76
C ASN A 115 17.52 2.41 -0.43
N TYR A 116 16.83 3.14 0.45
CA TYR A 116 17.28 4.44 0.94
C TYR A 116 18.66 4.35 1.61
N LEU A 117 18.86 3.39 2.52
CA LEU A 117 20.13 3.14 3.21
C LEU A 117 21.29 2.85 2.24
N TYR A 118 21.02 2.10 1.16
CA TYR A 118 22.01 1.72 0.17
C TYR A 118 22.15 2.72 -1.00
N GLY A 119 21.43 3.85 -0.97
CA GLY A 119 21.46 4.86 -2.03
C GLY A 119 20.84 4.41 -3.36
N ILE A 120 19.95 3.42 -3.31
CA ILE A 120 19.18 2.94 -4.47
C ILE A 120 17.96 3.85 -4.64
N ALA A 121 17.78 4.43 -5.82
CA ALA A 121 16.75 5.44 -6.11
C ALA A 121 15.30 4.91 -6.24
N GLN A 122 14.98 3.78 -5.59
CA GLN A 122 13.68 3.13 -5.63
C GLN A 122 13.07 3.08 -4.23
N PHE A 123 12.69 4.25 -3.71
CA PHE A 123 11.95 4.41 -2.47
C PHE A 123 10.92 5.53 -2.64
N ALA A 124 9.92 5.57 -1.78
CA ALA A 124 8.85 6.56 -1.88
C ALA A 124 8.31 7.00 -0.52
N VAL A 125 7.64 8.15 -0.51
CA VAL A 125 6.72 8.52 0.56
C VAL A 125 5.33 8.06 0.13
N SER A 126 4.62 7.32 1.00
CA SER A 126 3.26 6.83 0.75
C SER A 126 2.30 7.43 1.78
N ILE A 127 1.25 8.12 1.34
CA ILE A 127 0.26 8.72 2.23
C ILE A 127 -1.14 8.42 1.69
N ALA A 128 -2.01 7.87 2.55
CA ALA A 128 -3.42 7.67 2.27
C ALA A 128 -4.29 8.39 3.30
N ALA A 129 -5.48 8.80 2.88
CA ALA A 129 -6.54 9.27 3.76
C ALA A 129 -7.71 8.30 3.72
N SER A 130 -8.11 7.82 4.90
CA SER A 130 -9.27 6.95 5.09
C SER A 130 -10.41 7.73 5.75
N PHE A 131 -11.63 7.62 5.24
CA PHE A 131 -12.84 8.17 5.85
C PHE A 131 -13.75 7.02 6.27
N ASP A 132 -14.03 6.92 7.58
CA ASP A 132 -14.80 5.81 8.19
C ASP A 132 -14.32 4.42 7.73
N GLY A 133 -13.00 4.22 7.68
CA GLY A 133 -12.37 2.95 7.30
C GLY A 133 -12.26 2.70 5.78
N THR A 134 -12.78 3.60 4.94
CA THR A 134 -12.62 3.51 3.48
C THR A 134 -11.51 4.46 3.02
N VAL A 135 -10.47 3.94 2.37
CA VAL A 135 -9.45 4.79 1.74
C VAL A 135 -10.07 5.60 0.61
N VAL A 136 -10.04 6.93 0.72
CA VAL A 136 -10.66 7.88 -0.22
C VAL A 136 -9.66 8.68 -1.04
N ALA A 137 -8.42 8.84 -0.56
CA ALA A 137 -7.34 9.51 -1.27
C ALA A 137 -6.01 8.82 -1.00
N GLY A 138 -5.10 8.84 -1.97
CA GLY A 138 -3.79 8.22 -1.86
C GLY A 138 -2.76 8.88 -2.78
N VAL A 139 -1.54 9.03 -2.26
CA VAL A 139 -0.36 9.49 -3.00
C VAL A 139 0.82 8.57 -2.72
N VAL A 140 1.60 8.28 -3.76
CA VAL A 140 2.92 7.67 -3.65
C VAL A 140 3.89 8.53 -4.43
N HIS A 141 4.91 9.06 -3.77
CA HIS A 141 5.89 9.95 -4.39
C HIS A 141 7.30 9.37 -4.29
N ASN A 142 7.92 9.10 -5.44
CA ASN A 142 9.35 8.80 -5.50
C ASN A 142 10.13 10.11 -5.70
N PRO A 143 10.85 10.60 -4.67
CA PRO A 143 11.50 11.89 -4.75
C PRO A 143 12.76 11.89 -5.62
N MET A 144 13.34 10.72 -5.90
CA MET A 144 14.54 10.60 -6.73
C MET A 144 14.23 10.70 -8.22
N SER A 145 13.12 10.11 -8.65
CA SER A 145 12.62 10.23 -10.03
C SER A 145 11.78 11.49 -10.25
N GLY A 146 11.18 12.02 -9.18
CA GLY A 146 10.20 13.11 -9.24
C GLY A 146 8.78 12.64 -9.53
N GLU A 147 8.56 11.34 -9.75
CA GLU A 147 7.26 10.78 -10.09
C GLU A 147 6.31 10.82 -8.89
N THR A 148 5.08 11.29 -9.13
CA THR A 148 4.01 11.34 -8.14
C THR A 148 2.77 10.65 -8.67
N PHE A 149 2.42 9.52 -8.05
CA PHE A 149 1.21 8.77 -8.33
C PHE A 149 0.11 9.23 -7.37
N THR A 150 -1.08 9.51 -7.89
CA THR A 150 -2.21 10.00 -7.10
C THR A 150 -3.52 9.33 -7.50
N ALA A 151 -4.42 9.17 -6.54
CA ALA A 151 -5.79 8.74 -6.79
C ALA A 151 -6.74 9.29 -5.73
N ALA A 152 -7.97 9.59 -6.15
CA ALA A 152 -9.09 9.85 -5.27
C ALA A 152 -10.26 8.94 -5.67
N LEU A 153 -11.03 8.48 -4.70
CA LEU A 153 -12.09 7.49 -4.90
C LEU A 153 -13.13 7.97 -5.91
N GLY A 154 -13.24 7.25 -7.03
CA GLY A 154 -14.14 7.55 -8.15
C GLY A 154 -13.62 8.58 -9.15
N GLU A 155 -12.41 9.09 -8.99
CA GLU A 155 -11.82 10.15 -9.83
C GLU A 155 -10.69 9.64 -10.74
N GLY A 156 -10.35 8.35 -10.65
CA GLY A 156 -9.28 7.73 -11.42
C GLY A 156 -7.89 7.98 -10.83
N ALA A 157 -6.91 7.24 -11.37
CA ALA A 157 -5.51 7.35 -10.99
C ALA A 157 -4.72 8.23 -11.97
N ARG A 158 -3.67 8.89 -11.45
CA ARG A 158 -2.80 9.77 -12.21
C ARG A 158 -1.32 9.54 -11.88
N LEU A 159 -0.46 9.82 -12.86
CA LEU A 159 0.99 9.98 -12.71
C LEU A 159 1.35 11.39 -13.20
N ASP A 160 1.89 12.22 -12.32
CA ASP A 160 2.26 13.61 -12.60
C ASP A 160 1.10 14.40 -13.25
N GLY A 161 -0.10 14.20 -12.69
CA GLY A 161 -1.33 14.83 -13.15
C GLY A 161 -1.96 14.22 -14.42
N ARG A 162 -1.28 13.30 -15.11
CA ARG A 162 -1.79 12.61 -16.30
C ARG A 162 -2.51 11.34 -15.90
N ALA A 163 -3.69 11.09 -16.46
CA ALA A 163 -4.44 9.86 -16.21
C ALA A 163 -3.62 8.62 -16.61
N ILE A 164 -3.68 7.58 -15.79
CA ILE A 164 -3.04 6.28 -16.02
C ILE A 164 -4.07 5.16 -15.96
N SER A 165 -3.72 4.02 -16.54
CA SER A 165 -4.49 2.79 -16.44
C SER A 165 -3.53 1.61 -16.36
N VAL A 166 -4.01 0.52 -15.77
CA VAL A 166 -3.29 -0.77 -15.81
C VAL A 166 -3.02 -1.20 -17.26
N GLY A 167 -1.99 -2.04 -17.44
CA GLY A 167 -1.65 -2.61 -18.74
C GLY A 167 -2.70 -3.61 -19.25
N SER A 168 -2.65 -3.92 -20.54
CA SER A 168 -3.49 -4.93 -21.19
C SER A 168 -2.69 -6.21 -21.45
N CYS A 169 -2.46 -7.01 -20.42
CA CYS A 169 -1.81 -8.32 -20.54
C CYS A 169 -2.81 -9.41 -20.13
N ALA A 170 -3.17 -10.30 -21.05
CA ALA A 170 -4.10 -11.40 -20.75
C ALA A 170 -3.39 -12.76 -20.57
N ASP A 171 -2.12 -12.85 -20.97
CA ASP A 171 -1.33 -14.09 -20.90
C ASP A 171 -0.31 -13.98 -19.77
N VAL A 172 -0.49 -14.78 -18.72
CA VAL A 172 0.41 -14.82 -17.56
C VAL A 172 1.85 -15.16 -17.95
N SER A 173 2.06 -15.96 -19.00
CA SER A 173 3.42 -16.27 -19.47
C SER A 173 4.15 -15.07 -20.06
N ALA A 174 3.41 -14.02 -20.43
CA ALA A 174 3.93 -12.75 -20.91
C ALA A 174 3.99 -11.66 -19.82
N ALA A 175 3.52 -11.95 -18.59
CA ALA A 175 3.42 -10.97 -17.51
C ALA A 175 4.77 -10.69 -16.83
N LEU A 176 5.10 -9.41 -16.64
CA LEU A 176 6.17 -8.95 -15.77
C LEU A 176 5.62 -8.77 -14.34
N VAL A 177 6.15 -9.55 -13.39
CA VAL A 177 5.61 -9.62 -12.03
C VAL A 177 6.54 -8.94 -11.03
N GLY A 178 6.04 -7.97 -10.28
CA GLY A 178 6.70 -7.44 -9.09
C GLY A 178 6.51 -8.37 -7.88
N THR A 179 7.51 -8.43 -7.01
CA THR A 179 7.41 -9.13 -5.73
C THR A 179 8.34 -8.49 -4.71
N GLY A 180 8.02 -8.63 -3.43
CA GLY A 180 8.97 -8.38 -2.34
C GLY A 180 9.21 -9.60 -1.46
N PHE A 181 10.13 -9.41 -0.51
CA PHE A 181 10.55 -10.42 0.45
C PHE A 181 10.42 -9.80 1.83
N GLY A 182 9.61 -10.40 2.70
CA GLY A 182 9.39 -9.90 4.05
C GLY A 182 10.66 -9.97 4.90
N TYR A 183 10.65 -9.40 6.10
CA TYR A 183 11.86 -9.33 6.93
C TYR A 183 12.22 -10.64 7.64
N ARG A 184 11.25 -11.49 7.96
CA ARG A 184 11.49 -12.75 8.68
C ARG A 184 12.13 -13.82 7.78
N ALA A 185 13.21 -14.43 8.25
CA ALA A 185 14.00 -15.39 7.47
C ALA A 185 13.20 -16.63 7.00
N ASP A 186 12.29 -17.15 7.83
CA ASP A 186 11.41 -18.28 7.51
C ASP A 186 10.42 -17.92 6.38
N VAL A 187 9.81 -16.74 6.46
CA VAL A 187 8.93 -16.20 5.41
C VAL A 187 9.69 -16.01 4.11
N ARG A 188 10.90 -15.43 4.15
CA ARG A 188 11.74 -15.24 2.96
C ARG A 188 12.12 -16.53 2.27
N ALA A 189 12.51 -17.54 3.05
CA ALA A 189 12.87 -18.85 2.51
C ALA A 189 11.69 -19.46 1.73
N GLN A 190 10.49 -19.33 2.27
CA GLN A 190 9.29 -19.82 1.61
C GLN A 190 8.92 -18.98 0.37
N GLN A 191 8.94 -17.65 0.45
CA GLN A 191 8.73 -16.78 -0.71
C GLN A 191 9.73 -17.09 -1.83
N ALA A 192 10.98 -17.45 -1.51
CA ALA A 192 11.97 -17.83 -2.51
C ALA A 192 11.61 -19.14 -3.22
N ILE A 193 11.10 -20.14 -2.49
CA ILE A 193 10.62 -21.40 -3.06
C ILE A 193 9.43 -21.14 -4.00
N GLU A 194 8.44 -20.37 -3.57
CA GLU A 194 7.26 -20.06 -4.36
C GLU A 194 7.61 -19.23 -5.61
N THR A 195 8.46 -18.21 -5.45
CA THR A 195 8.96 -17.40 -6.57
C THR A 195 9.72 -18.27 -7.57
N SER A 196 10.51 -19.25 -7.10
CA SER A 196 11.22 -20.18 -8.00
C SER A 196 10.29 -21.04 -8.84
N ARG A 197 9.07 -21.32 -8.35
CA ARG A 197 8.03 -22.07 -9.07
C ARG A 197 7.21 -21.17 -9.99
N LEU A 198 7.02 -19.89 -9.62
CA LEU A 198 6.32 -18.90 -10.44
C LEU A 198 7.17 -18.47 -11.64
N LEU A 199 8.47 -18.23 -11.43
CA LEU A 199 9.42 -17.71 -12.43
C LEU A 199 9.35 -18.39 -13.81
N PRO A 200 9.30 -19.73 -13.96
CA PRO A 200 9.21 -20.37 -15.27
C PRO A 200 7.86 -20.22 -15.97
N THR A 201 6.85 -19.64 -15.32
CA THR A 201 5.47 -19.54 -15.82
C THR A 201 5.05 -18.10 -16.18
N VAL A 202 5.95 -17.14 -15.98
CA VAL A 202 5.76 -15.71 -16.25
C VAL A 202 6.88 -15.21 -17.15
N ARG A 203 6.79 -13.96 -17.64
CA ARG A 203 7.86 -13.40 -18.49
C ARG A 203 9.15 -13.21 -17.69
N ASP A 204 9.03 -12.56 -16.54
CA ASP A 204 10.15 -12.25 -15.65
C ASP A 204 9.62 -11.76 -14.29
N VAL A 205 10.49 -11.68 -13.30
CA VAL A 205 10.19 -11.17 -11.96
C VAL A 205 11.05 -9.95 -11.64
N ARG A 206 10.47 -8.95 -10.98
CA ARG A 206 11.18 -7.78 -10.44
C ARG A 206 11.02 -7.75 -8.92
N ARG A 207 12.12 -7.46 -8.23
CA ARG A 207 12.16 -7.19 -6.79
C ARG A 207 12.87 -5.86 -6.61
N ILE A 208 12.13 -4.76 -6.68
CA ILE A 208 12.76 -3.42 -6.60
C ILE A 208 12.93 -2.97 -5.16
N GLY A 209 12.09 -3.43 -4.23
CA GLY A 209 12.24 -3.18 -2.79
C GLY A 209 11.47 -1.98 -2.24
N SER A 210 10.34 -1.63 -2.87
CA SER A 210 9.37 -0.63 -2.39
C SER A 210 7.98 -1.09 -2.82
N ALA A 211 7.14 -1.46 -1.86
CA ALA A 211 5.83 -2.08 -2.11
C ALA A 211 4.83 -1.09 -2.71
N ALA A 212 4.84 0.16 -2.24
CA ALA A 212 3.99 1.23 -2.74
C ALA A 212 4.35 1.58 -4.19
N LEU A 213 5.63 1.58 -4.55
CA LEU A 213 6.06 1.77 -5.95
C LEU A 213 5.71 0.58 -6.84
N ASP A 214 5.89 -0.65 -6.35
CA ASP A 214 5.52 -1.85 -7.11
C ASP A 214 4.02 -1.85 -7.45
N LEU A 215 3.15 -1.47 -6.50
CA LEU A 215 1.72 -1.27 -6.76
C LEU A 215 1.47 -0.16 -7.78
N CYS A 216 2.15 0.99 -7.65
CA CYS A 216 2.02 2.08 -8.63
C CYS A 216 2.50 1.70 -10.03
N PHE A 217 3.49 0.82 -10.14
CA PHE A 217 3.97 0.28 -11.40
C PHE A 217 2.94 -0.66 -12.04
N VAL A 218 2.15 -1.41 -11.25
CA VAL A 218 0.96 -2.10 -11.77
C VAL A 218 -0.06 -1.09 -12.30
N ALA A 219 -0.35 -0.05 -11.52
CA ALA A 219 -1.36 0.96 -11.86
C ALA A 219 -1.08 1.72 -13.17
N CYS A 220 0.19 1.84 -13.59
CA CYS A 220 0.57 2.48 -14.85
C CYS A 220 1.06 1.50 -15.93
N GLY A 221 0.90 0.19 -15.71
CA GLY A 221 1.26 -0.85 -16.68
C GLY A 221 2.77 -1.04 -16.90
N ARG A 222 3.61 -0.59 -15.96
CA ARG A 222 5.04 -0.95 -15.94
C ARG A 222 5.23 -2.38 -15.49
N PHE A 223 4.41 -2.83 -14.55
CA PHE A 223 4.23 -4.23 -14.19
C PHE A 223 2.84 -4.68 -14.60
N ASP A 224 2.72 -5.97 -14.90
CA ASP A 224 1.43 -6.58 -15.21
C ASP A 224 0.75 -7.09 -13.95
N ALA A 225 1.55 -7.50 -12.95
CA ALA A 225 1.07 -8.00 -11.67
C ALA A 225 2.10 -7.80 -10.54
N TYR A 226 1.65 -7.97 -9.31
CA TYR A 226 2.43 -7.88 -8.08
C TYR A 226 1.93 -8.89 -7.04
N VAL A 227 2.84 -9.48 -6.27
CA VAL A 227 2.52 -10.33 -5.12
C VAL A 227 3.52 -10.14 -3.97
N GLU A 228 3.03 -9.98 -2.75
CA GLU A 228 3.88 -9.93 -1.55
C GLU A 228 3.14 -10.38 -0.29
N ARG A 229 3.89 -10.89 0.70
CA ARG A 229 3.41 -11.22 2.04
C ARG A 229 4.06 -10.32 3.08
N GLY A 230 3.30 -9.96 4.11
CA GLY A 230 3.79 -9.20 5.26
C GLY A 230 3.63 -7.69 5.16
N LEU A 231 2.93 -7.18 4.14
CA LEU A 231 2.68 -5.74 4.01
C LEU A 231 1.78 -5.23 5.15
N LYS A 232 2.14 -4.08 5.68
CA LYS A 232 1.39 -3.32 6.66
C LYS A 232 0.40 -2.39 5.97
N ALA A 233 -0.45 -1.73 6.77
CA ALA A 233 -1.48 -0.85 6.25
C ALA A 233 -0.90 0.35 5.47
N TRP A 234 0.24 0.89 5.93
CA TRP A 234 0.92 2.02 5.31
C TRP A 234 1.60 1.67 3.97
N ASP A 235 2.15 0.46 3.85
CA ASP A 235 2.70 -0.06 2.57
C ASP A 235 1.62 -0.17 1.48
N LEU A 236 0.38 -0.52 1.90
CA LEU A 236 -0.70 -0.94 0.99
C LEU A 236 -1.71 0.16 0.68
N ALA A 237 -2.09 1.00 1.64
CA ALA A 237 -3.31 1.80 1.55
C ALA A 237 -3.37 2.72 0.31
N ALA A 238 -2.31 3.51 0.06
CA ALA A 238 -2.26 4.41 -1.09
C ALA A 238 -2.16 3.63 -2.40
N GLY A 239 -1.23 2.67 -2.47
CA GLY A 239 -1.03 1.84 -3.66
C GLY A 239 -2.27 1.04 -4.07
N ARG A 240 -3.03 0.50 -3.11
CA ARG A 240 -4.30 -0.20 -3.35
C ARG A 240 -5.32 0.69 -4.03
N LEU A 241 -5.52 1.91 -3.53
CA LEU A 241 -6.46 2.86 -4.14
C LEU A 241 -5.99 3.22 -5.55
N ILE A 242 -4.70 3.52 -5.73
CA ILE A 242 -4.14 3.90 -7.03
C ILE A 242 -4.31 2.79 -8.07
N VAL A 243 -4.04 1.53 -7.73
CA VAL A 243 -4.28 0.39 -8.65
C VAL A 243 -5.76 0.25 -8.98
N THR A 244 -6.64 0.34 -7.98
CA THR A 244 -8.09 0.17 -8.16
C THR A 244 -8.67 1.26 -9.07
N GLU A 245 -8.30 2.52 -8.83
CA GLU A 245 -8.72 3.66 -9.64
C GLU A 245 -8.09 3.68 -11.05
N ALA A 246 -6.99 2.95 -11.25
CA ALA A 246 -6.40 2.68 -12.57
C ALA A 246 -7.09 1.52 -13.33
N GLY A 247 -8.12 0.88 -12.74
CA GLY A 247 -8.84 -0.25 -13.32
C GLY A 247 -8.23 -1.63 -13.04
N GLY A 248 -7.29 -1.72 -12.09
CA GLY A 248 -6.74 -2.97 -11.60
C GLY A 248 -7.56 -3.60 -10.48
N ARG A 249 -7.14 -4.81 -10.08
CA ARG A 249 -7.68 -5.52 -8.91
C ARG A 249 -6.58 -5.70 -7.87
N VAL A 250 -6.94 -5.57 -6.60
CA VAL A 250 -6.05 -5.80 -5.45
C VAL A 250 -6.79 -6.59 -4.37
N GLU A 251 -6.41 -7.84 -4.16
CA GLU A 251 -7.06 -8.73 -3.20
C GLU A 251 -6.03 -9.68 -2.55
N GLY A 252 -6.46 -10.45 -1.56
CA GLY A 252 -5.68 -11.56 -1.03
C GLY A 252 -5.85 -12.81 -1.89
N LEU A 253 -5.44 -13.97 -1.35
CA LEU A 253 -5.71 -15.26 -1.97
C LEU A 253 -6.97 -15.91 -1.40
N ARG A 254 -7.60 -16.80 -2.17
CA ARG A 254 -8.74 -17.63 -1.73
C ARG A 254 -9.93 -16.81 -1.20
N GLY A 255 -10.16 -15.62 -1.75
CA GLY A 255 -11.26 -14.73 -1.35
C GLY A 255 -11.01 -13.91 -0.09
N ALA A 256 -9.79 -13.97 0.47
CA ALA A 256 -9.39 -13.08 1.56
C ALA A 256 -9.15 -11.65 1.06
N GLU A 257 -9.30 -10.67 1.96
CA GLU A 257 -8.87 -9.29 1.70
C GLU A 257 -7.34 -9.20 1.56
N ALA A 258 -6.88 -8.25 0.75
CA ALA A 258 -5.47 -7.91 0.67
C ALA A 258 -4.97 -7.35 2.00
N GLY A 259 -3.84 -7.84 2.49
CA GLY A 259 -3.22 -7.35 3.74
C GLY A 259 -1.99 -8.15 4.13
N GLU A 260 -1.74 -8.24 5.44
CA GLU A 260 -0.50 -8.82 5.98
C GLU A 260 -0.28 -10.29 5.57
N LEU A 261 -1.36 -11.08 5.39
CA LEU A 261 -1.23 -12.45 4.92
C LEU A 261 -0.65 -12.51 3.51
N ILE A 262 -1.27 -11.79 2.58
CA ILE A 262 -0.81 -11.64 1.20
C ILE A 262 -1.54 -10.49 0.52
N VAL A 263 -0.84 -9.81 -0.38
CA VAL A 263 -1.38 -8.85 -1.33
C VAL A 263 -1.09 -9.38 -2.73
N THR A 264 -2.12 -9.42 -3.56
CA THR A 264 -2.02 -9.70 -5.00
C THR A 264 -2.63 -8.53 -5.75
N ALA A 265 -1.92 -7.98 -6.73
CA ALA A 265 -2.44 -6.94 -7.61
C ALA A 265 -2.17 -7.29 -9.07
N ALA A 266 -3.12 -7.00 -9.97
CA ALA A 266 -2.92 -7.16 -11.42
C ALA A 266 -3.92 -6.33 -12.21
N SER A 267 -3.70 -6.22 -13.53
CA SER A 267 -4.76 -5.78 -14.45
C SER A 267 -5.97 -6.71 -14.38
N ALA A 268 -7.18 -6.17 -14.59
CA ALA A 268 -8.42 -6.92 -14.45
C ALA A 268 -8.46 -8.19 -15.33
N ASP A 269 -7.95 -8.10 -16.56
CA ASP A 269 -7.93 -9.21 -17.53
C ASP A 269 -6.92 -10.31 -17.17
N LEU A 270 -5.88 -9.99 -16.40
CA LEU A 270 -4.84 -10.94 -15.99
C LEU A 270 -5.16 -11.63 -14.67
N TYR A 271 -5.90 -10.95 -13.79
CA TYR A 271 -5.94 -11.24 -12.36
C TYR A 271 -6.30 -12.69 -12.04
N ASP A 272 -7.37 -13.22 -12.63
CA ASP A 272 -7.83 -14.58 -12.31
C ASP A 272 -6.80 -15.64 -12.74
N ALA A 273 -6.22 -15.48 -13.93
CA ALA A 273 -5.17 -16.38 -14.40
C ALA A 273 -3.91 -16.28 -13.55
N PHE A 274 -3.53 -15.07 -13.11
CA PHE A 274 -2.40 -14.87 -12.21
C PHE A 274 -2.64 -15.47 -10.82
N HIS A 275 -3.84 -15.29 -10.26
CA HIS A 275 -4.24 -15.88 -8.98
C HIS A 275 -4.08 -17.41 -9.00
N GLU A 276 -4.59 -18.07 -10.05
CA GLU A 276 -4.43 -19.53 -10.20
C GLU A 276 -2.96 -19.96 -10.30
N ARG A 277 -2.11 -19.15 -10.95
CA ARG A 277 -0.66 -19.41 -11.01
C ARG A 277 0.02 -19.26 -9.66
N LEU A 278 -0.38 -18.27 -8.85
CA LEU A 278 0.13 -18.12 -7.48
C LEU A 278 -0.25 -19.32 -6.60
N LEU A 279 -1.49 -19.79 -6.70
CA LEU A 279 -1.93 -20.99 -5.98
C LEU A 279 -1.13 -22.23 -6.42
N ALA A 280 -0.95 -22.43 -7.73
CA ALA A 280 -0.13 -23.54 -8.25
C ALA A 280 1.35 -23.46 -7.84
N ALA A 281 1.89 -22.25 -7.65
CA ALA A 281 3.25 -22.03 -7.14
C ALA A 281 3.37 -22.22 -5.61
N GLY A 282 2.25 -22.26 -4.89
CA GLY A 282 2.18 -22.54 -3.46
C GLY A 282 2.15 -21.32 -2.55
N PHE A 283 1.85 -20.12 -3.06
CA PHE A 283 1.79 -18.87 -2.26
C PHE A 283 0.78 -18.91 -1.10
N GLY A 284 -0.17 -19.86 -1.14
CA GLY A 284 -1.17 -20.06 -0.09
C GLY A 284 -0.99 -21.29 0.81
N ASP A 285 0.13 -22.02 0.71
CA ASP A 285 0.28 -23.37 1.29
C ASP A 285 1.21 -23.44 2.53
N TRP A 286 1.92 -22.36 2.86
CA TRP A 286 2.74 -22.27 4.07
C TRP A 286 1.86 -22.07 5.30
N PRO A 287 2.23 -22.51 6.53
CA PRO A 287 1.43 -22.28 7.73
C PRO A 287 1.28 -20.78 7.99
N LEU A 288 0.20 -20.24 7.47
CA LEU A 288 -0.38 -18.97 7.86
C LEU A 288 -1.24 -19.25 9.11
N PRO A 289 -1.45 -18.27 10.01
CA PRO A 289 -2.57 -18.39 10.93
C PRO A 289 -3.83 -18.74 10.13
N GLU A 290 -4.72 -19.57 10.69
CA GLU A 290 -5.88 -20.13 9.97
C GLU A 290 -6.54 -19.06 9.07
N TRP A 291 -6.67 -19.38 7.78
CA TRP A 291 -7.33 -18.48 6.83
C TRP A 291 -8.75 -18.17 7.33
N PRO A 292 -9.18 -16.89 7.35
CA PRO A 292 -10.55 -16.58 7.70
C PRO A 292 -11.50 -17.33 6.75
N THR A 293 -12.39 -18.14 7.31
CA THR A 293 -13.46 -18.78 6.55
C THR A 293 -14.39 -17.70 6.03
N PRO A 294 -14.78 -17.70 4.74
CA PRO A 294 -15.80 -16.79 4.24
C PRO A 294 -17.08 -16.98 5.08
N GLY A 295 -17.56 -15.89 5.69
CA GLY A 295 -18.84 -15.82 6.40
C GLY A 295 -20.02 -15.69 5.46
#